data_AF-A0AAE1X9M7-F1
#
_entry.id   AF-A0AAE1X9M7-F1
#
_cell.length_a   1.000
_cell.length_b   1.000
_cell.length_c   1.000
_cell.angle_alpha   90.00
_cell.angle_beta   90.00
_cell.angle_gamma   90.00
#
_symmetry.space_group_name_H-M   'P 1'
#
loop_
_entity.id
_entity.type
_entity.pdbx_description
1 polymer ?
#
loop_
_entity_poly.entity_id
_entity_poly.type
_entity_poly.pdbx_seq_one_letter_code
_entity_poly.pdbx_strand_id
1 'polypeptide(L)'
;MSCRDLGRGPGGFYQPGYGDGSKLHLKMMCLGKNWDPETSSYADTRPVDETKPPPIPDEFARLVKGAIQECHNYLESNSKVRDVRNVPLDVSRHLHHQLLHKNWQAWSS
;
A
#
# COMPACT_ATOMS: atom_id res chain seq x y z
N MET A 1 10.36 4.10 -14.97
CA MET A 1 10.31 2.62 -14.82
C MET A 1 8.85 2.22 -14.80
N SER A 2 8.40 1.29 -15.66
CA SER A 2 6.97 0.96 -15.76
C SER A 2 6.59 -0.25 -14.89
N CYS A 3 5.30 -0.42 -14.57
CA CYS A 3 4.80 -1.64 -13.92
C CYS A 3 5.10 -2.91 -14.74
N ARG A 4 5.16 -2.79 -16.06
CA ARG A 4 5.46 -3.93 -16.95
C ARG A 4 6.90 -4.41 -16.75
N ASP A 5 7.84 -3.49 -16.57
CA ASP A 5 9.25 -3.83 -16.38
C ASP A 5 9.48 -4.44 -14.99
N LEU A 6 8.91 -3.82 -13.94
CA LEU A 6 8.93 -4.34 -12.57
C LEU A 6 8.29 -5.73 -12.50
N GLY A 7 7.14 -5.89 -13.13
CA GLY A 7 6.37 -7.12 -13.12
C GLY A 7 7.05 -8.31 -13.80
N ARG A 8 8.06 -8.07 -14.65
CA ARG A 8 8.87 -9.10 -15.31
C ARG A 8 10.18 -9.40 -14.56
N GLY A 9 10.58 -8.53 -13.65
CA GLY A 9 11.82 -8.69 -12.87
C GLY A 9 11.65 -9.55 -11.62
N PRO A 10 12.73 -9.73 -10.84
CA PRO A 10 12.68 -10.34 -9.51
C PRO A 10 11.70 -9.60 -8.60
N GLY A 11 10.89 -10.33 -7.83
CA GLY A 11 9.82 -9.71 -7.03
C GLY A 11 8.59 -9.27 -7.83
N GLY A 12 8.57 -9.54 -9.15
CA GLY A 12 7.49 -9.17 -10.06
C GLY A 12 6.19 -9.96 -9.87
N PHE A 13 5.36 -9.99 -10.92
CA PHE A 13 4.02 -10.57 -10.86
C PHE A 13 4.04 -12.07 -10.61
N TYR A 14 3.32 -12.49 -9.58
CA TYR A 14 3.05 -13.89 -9.27
C TYR A 14 1.55 -14.11 -9.12
N GLN A 15 1.12 -15.37 -9.26
CA GLN A 15 -0.26 -15.75 -8.96
C GLN A 15 -0.30 -16.25 -7.52
N PRO A 16 -0.96 -15.52 -6.60
CA PRO A 16 -1.10 -15.97 -5.22
C PRO A 16 -1.99 -17.22 -5.18
N GLY A 17 -1.61 -18.19 -4.35
CA GLY A 17 -2.49 -19.28 -3.95
C GLY A 17 -3.05 -19.02 -2.56
N TYR A 18 -4.25 -19.51 -2.29
CA TYR A 18 -4.74 -19.68 -0.93
C TYR A 18 -4.50 -21.12 -0.48
N GLY A 19 -4.33 -21.34 0.84
CA GLY A 19 -4.02 -22.66 1.41
C GLY A 19 -5.07 -23.75 1.14
N ASP A 20 -6.25 -23.38 0.64
CA ASP A 20 -7.31 -24.30 0.19
C ASP A 20 -7.11 -24.80 -1.26
N GLY A 21 -6.02 -24.40 -1.93
CA GLY A 21 -5.73 -24.76 -3.32
C GLY A 21 -6.49 -23.92 -4.34
N SER A 22 -7.34 -22.98 -3.91
CA SER A 22 -7.97 -22.02 -4.81
C SER A 22 -6.92 -21.04 -5.34
N LYS A 23 -6.96 -20.84 -6.66
CA LYS A 23 -6.07 -19.90 -7.35
C LYS A 23 -6.88 -18.68 -7.76
N LEU A 24 -6.44 -17.50 -7.35
CA LEU A 24 -6.99 -16.26 -7.90
C LEU A 24 -6.66 -16.19 -9.39
N HIS A 25 -7.61 -15.80 -10.24
CA HIS A 25 -7.36 -15.46 -11.65
C HIS A 25 -6.67 -14.09 -11.82
N LEU A 26 -5.96 -13.65 -10.78
CA LEU A 26 -5.27 -12.38 -10.69
C LEU A 26 -3.78 -12.64 -10.44
N LYS A 27 -2.91 -11.89 -11.12
CA LYS A 27 -1.50 -11.81 -10.77
C LYS A 27 -1.25 -10.52 -10.01
N MET A 28 -0.43 -10.58 -8.97
CA MET A 28 -0.08 -9.43 -8.15
C MET A 28 1.41 -9.35 -7.92
N MET A 29 1.88 -8.15 -7.59
CA MET A 29 3.22 -7.90 -7.07
C MET A 29 3.10 -6.82 -6.00
N CYS A 30 3.94 -6.89 -4.97
CA CYS A 30 4.04 -5.83 -3.98
C CYS A 30 5.14 -4.84 -4.38
N LEU A 31 5.04 -3.60 -3.91
CA LEU A 31 6.10 -2.60 -3.97
C LEU A 31 6.37 -2.11 -2.54
N GLY A 32 7.63 -1.96 -2.15
CA GLY A 32 8.02 -1.65 -0.77
C GLY A 32 8.03 -2.90 0.11
N LYS A 33 6.98 -3.13 0.89
CA LYS A 33 6.83 -4.33 1.73
C LYS A 33 5.98 -5.39 1.05
N ASN A 34 6.33 -6.65 1.26
CA ASN A 34 5.52 -7.78 0.81
C ASN A 34 4.33 -7.93 1.75
N TRP A 35 3.12 -7.99 1.20
CA TRP A 35 1.94 -8.41 1.95
C TRP A 35 1.67 -9.87 1.64
N ASP A 36 1.68 -10.71 2.66
CA ASP A 36 1.44 -12.14 2.52
C ASP A 36 -0.05 -12.46 2.79
N PRO A 37 -0.79 -12.97 1.78
CA PRO A 37 -2.20 -13.31 1.95
C PRO A 37 -2.46 -14.45 2.94
N GLU A 38 -1.50 -15.35 3.14
CA GLU A 38 -1.68 -16.52 4.00
C GLU A 38 -1.56 -16.13 5.48
N THR A 39 -0.54 -15.34 5.81
CA THR A 39 -0.31 -14.87 7.18
C THR A 39 -0.99 -13.55 7.51
N SER A 40 -1.60 -12.88 6.51
CA SER A 40 -2.17 -11.52 6.64
C SER A 40 -1.18 -10.51 7.22
N SER A 41 0.11 -10.65 6.92
CA SER A 41 1.18 -9.89 7.54
C SER A 41 2.11 -9.24 6.51
N TYR A 42 2.85 -8.21 6.95
CA TYR A 42 3.85 -7.56 6.11
C TYR A 42 5.25 -8.07 6.44
N ALA A 43 6.01 -8.44 5.40
CA ALA A 43 7.39 -8.88 5.47
C ALA A 43 8.27 -8.14 4.46
N ASP A 44 9.59 -8.24 4.62
CA ASP A 44 10.54 -7.62 3.69
C ASP A 44 10.78 -8.48 2.43
N THR A 45 10.44 -9.76 2.48
CA THR A 45 10.57 -10.71 1.37
C THR A 45 9.28 -11.50 1.17
N ARG A 46 9.09 -12.00 -0.04
CA ARG A 46 7.98 -12.88 -0.39
C ARG A 46 8.33 -14.33 -0.06
N PRO A 47 7.54 -15.06 0.76
CA PRO A 47 7.88 -16.43 1.16
C PRO A 47 7.99 -17.43 0.00
N VAL A 48 7.25 -17.21 -1.10
CA VAL A 48 7.17 -18.18 -2.20
C VAL A 48 8.48 -18.37 -2.97
N ASP A 49 9.31 -17.33 -3.04
CA ASP A 49 10.56 -17.32 -3.82
C ASP A 49 11.66 -16.45 -3.19
N GLU A 50 11.47 -16.05 -1.93
CA GLU A 50 12.38 -15.26 -1.11
C GLU A 50 12.80 -13.91 -1.72
N THR A 51 12.08 -13.44 -2.75
CA THR A 51 12.43 -12.19 -3.42
C THR A 51 11.97 -10.97 -2.63
N LYS A 52 12.80 -9.93 -2.65
CA LYS A 52 12.45 -8.61 -2.11
C LYS A 52 11.58 -7.84 -3.11
N PRO A 53 10.45 -7.26 -2.69
CA PRO A 53 9.64 -6.40 -3.55
C PRO A 53 10.45 -5.20 -4.06
N PRO A 54 10.22 -4.73 -5.29
CA PRO A 54 10.82 -3.49 -5.78
C PRO A 54 10.40 -2.29 -4.92
N PRO A 55 11.21 -1.22 -4.83
CA PRO A 55 10.82 -0.01 -4.14
C PRO A 55 9.60 0.65 -4.81
N ILE A 56 8.86 1.45 -4.04
CA ILE A 56 7.75 2.24 -4.57
C ILE A 56 8.34 3.36 -5.45
N PRO A 57 7.96 3.49 -6.73
CA PRO A 57 8.41 4.59 -7.57
C PRO A 57 7.94 5.96 -7.04
N ASP A 58 8.80 6.97 -7.09
CA ASP A 58 8.49 8.32 -6.61
C ASP A 58 7.23 8.93 -7.26
N GLU A 59 6.98 8.56 -8.52
CA GLU A 59 5.77 8.98 -9.24
C GLU A 59 4.50 8.50 -8.52
N PHE A 60 4.48 7.28 -7.98
CA PHE A 60 3.33 6.76 -7.25
C PHE A 60 3.14 7.54 -5.95
N ALA A 61 4.23 7.80 -5.22
CA ALA A 61 4.18 8.62 -4.00
C ALA A 61 3.67 10.04 -4.29
N ARG A 62 4.10 10.65 -5.40
CA ARG A 62 3.63 11.97 -5.85
C ARG A 62 2.13 11.95 -6.17
N LEU A 63 1.67 10.95 -6.93
CA LEU A 63 0.24 10.81 -7.27
C LEU A 63 -0.63 10.61 -6.03
N VAL A 64 -0.21 9.73 -5.10
CA VAL A 64 -0.94 9.50 -3.85
C VAL A 64 -1.02 10.76 -3.00
N LYS A 65 0.09 11.50 -2.84
CA LYS A 65 0.10 12.79 -2.12
C LYS A 65 -0.84 13.81 -2.78
N GLY A 66 -0.82 13.90 -4.10
CA GLY A 66 -1.72 14.77 -4.86
C GLY A 66 -3.18 14.43 -4.64
N ALA A 67 -3.54 13.15 -4.77
CA ALA A 67 -4.91 12.68 -4.54
C ALA A 67 -5.41 12.98 -3.11
N ILE A 68 -4.57 12.76 -2.10
CA ILE A 68 -4.90 13.09 -0.70
C ILE A 68 -5.16 14.59 -0.56
N GLN A 69 -4.31 15.45 -1.13
CA GLN A 69 -4.47 16.90 -1.07
C GLN A 69 -5.74 17.36 -1.78
N GLU A 70 -6.05 16.82 -2.96
CA GLU A 70 -7.27 17.13 -3.69
C GLU A 70 -8.52 16.71 -2.92
N CYS A 71 -8.51 15.54 -2.27
CA CYS A 71 -9.59 15.11 -1.39
C CYS A 71 -9.79 16.09 -0.22
N HIS A 72 -8.72 16.55 0.43
CA HIS A 72 -8.83 17.55 1.50
C HIS A 72 -9.44 18.86 0.97
N ASN A 73 -8.93 19.39 -0.14
CA ASN A 73 -9.43 20.62 -0.75
C ASN A 73 -10.93 20.50 -1.09
N TYR A 74 -11.34 19.34 -1.63
CA TYR A 74 -12.74 19.07 -1.96
C TYR A 74 -13.64 19.02 -0.72
N LEU A 75 -13.21 18.36 0.34
CA LEU A 75 -13.99 18.28 1.58
C LEU A 75 -14.12 19.66 2.24
N GLU A 76 -13.06 20.46 2.22
CA GLU A 76 -13.07 21.83 2.74
C GLU A 76 -14.02 22.72 1.93
N SER A 77 -14.00 22.65 0.59
CA SER A 77 -14.89 23.45 -0.27
C SER A 77 -16.37 23.05 -0.16
N ASN A 78 -16.66 21.79 0.16
CA ASN A 78 -18.01 21.23 0.26
C ASN A 78 -18.54 21.13 1.69
N SER A 79 -17.77 21.55 2.70
CA SER A 79 -18.14 21.50 4.13
C SER A 79 -19.32 22.40 4.53
N LYS A 80 -19.94 23.13 3.59
CA LYS A 80 -21.22 23.83 3.82
C LYS A 80 -22.43 22.90 3.93
N VAL A 81 -22.29 21.59 3.70
CA VAL A 81 -23.36 20.59 3.97
C VAL A 81 -23.25 20.11 5.43
N ARG A 82 -24.13 20.64 6.27
CA ARG A 82 -24.30 20.26 7.68
C ARG A 82 -24.79 18.81 7.80
N ASP A 83 -23.88 17.88 8.07
CA ASP A 83 -23.90 17.02 9.27
C ASP A 83 -22.63 16.13 9.30
N VAL A 84 -21.59 16.68 9.92
CA VAL A 84 -20.22 16.11 9.96
C VAL A 84 -20.11 14.90 10.91
N ARG A 85 -21.21 14.47 11.55
CA ARG A 85 -21.19 13.46 12.62
C ARG A 85 -21.34 12.00 12.18
N ASN A 86 -21.40 11.69 10.89
CA ASN A 86 -21.62 10.31 10.43
C ASN A 86 -20.66 9.79 9.34
N VAL A 87 -19.51 10.43 9.11
CA VAL A 87 -18.47 9.85 8.23
C VAL A 87 -17.29 9.42 9.09
N PRO A 88 -17.04 8.10 9.27
CA PRO A 88 -15.81 7.63 9.90
C PRO A 88 -14.65 7.94 8.95
N LEU A 89 -13.98 9.07 9.14
CA LEU A 89 -12.70 9.39 8.53
C LEU A 89 -11.59 8.58 9.23
N ASP A 90 -11.61 7.24 9.08
CA ASP A 90 -10.56 6.35 9.60
C ASP A 90 -9.58 5.86 8.51
N VAL A 91 -9.54 6.52 7.35
CA VAL A 91 -8.47 6.22 6.38
C VAL A 91 -7.19 6.98 6.73
N SER A 92 -7.33 8.22 7.25
CA SER A 92 -6.18 9.06 7.59
C SER A 92 -5.52 8.63 8.89
N ARG A 93 -6.27 8.25 9.93
CA ARG A 93 -5.70 7.84 11.22
C ARG A 93 -5.00 6.47 11.14
N HIS A 94 -5.56 5.54 10.38
CA HIS A 94 -4.95 4.23 10.15
C HIS A 94 -3.64 4.33 9.35
N LEU A 95 -3.61 5.13 8.27
CA LEU A 95 -2.39 5.35 7.49
C LEU A 95 -1.33 6.17 8.26
N HIS A 96 -1.74 7.16 9.06
CA HIS A 96 -0.82 7.95 9.89
C HIS A 96 -0.23 7.11 11.04
N HIS A 97 -1.02 6.22 11.68
CA HIS A 97 -0.50 5.27 12.66
C HIS A 97 0.46 4.25 12.03
N GLN A 98 0.16 3.74 10.83
CA GLN A 98 1.05 2.78 10.16
C GLN A 98 2.34 3.40 9.61
N LEU A 99 2.30 4.67 9.18
CA LEU A 99 3.47 5.38 8.64
C LEU A 99 4.37 5.99 9.72
N LEU A 100 3.83 6.42 10.87
CA LEU A 100 4.64 7.03 11.93
C LEU A 100 5.13 6.07 13.01
N HIS A 101 4.39 5.00 13.37
CA HIS A 101 4.84 4.11 14.45
C HIS A 101 6.00 3.16 14.07
N LYS A 102 6.33 3.01 12.78
CA LYS A 102 7.44 2.13 12.37
C LYS A 102 8.74 2.85 11.97
N ASN A 103 8.80 4.20 12.01
CA ASN A 103 9.96 4.93 11.47
C ASN A 103 10.61 5.97 12.41
N TRP A 104 10.17 6.15 13.66
CA TRP A 104 10.87 7.07 14.57
C TRP A 104 12.07 6.43 15.31
N GLN A 105 12.09 5.11 15.52
CA GLN A 105 13.16 4.44 16.29
C GLN A 105 14.36 3.95 15.46
N ALA A 106 14.34 4.12 14.13
CA ALA A 106 15.40 3.60 13.24
C ALA A 106 16.37 4.68 12.69
N TRP A 107 16.24 5.94 13.12
CA TRP A 107 17.09 7.06 12.68
C TRP A 107 17.67 7.90 13.85
N SER A 108 17.85 7.30 15.03
CA SER A 108 18.50 7.96 16.18
C SER A 108 19.50 7.07 16.93
N SER A 109 20.28 6.26 16.21
CA SER A 109 21.55 5.70 16.69
C SER A 109 22.50 5.49 15.52
#